data_AF-A0A9P6WLI5-F1
#
_entry.id   AF-A0A9P6WLI5-F1
#
_cell.length_a   1.000
_cell.length_b   1.000
_cell.length_c   1.000
_cell.angle_alpha   90.00
_cell.angle_beta   90.00
_cell.angle_gamma   90.00
#
_symmetry.space_group_name_H-M   'P 1'
#
loop_
_entity.id
_entity.type
_entity.pdbx_description
1 polymer ?
#
loop_
_entity_poly.entity_id
_entity_poly.type
_entity_poly.pdbx_seq_one_letter_code
_entity_poly.pdbx_strand_id
1 'polypeptide(L)'
;MQPALPQKPLHSVQTNQRQPTVQRQLHSELSKLNITHTDHSNRTDLPFKIISPDHTLELFKTKHKDNLLLQVPLPSYFEYISNAKIKEFIDNDELVSGYVNMLYNEDFTEIKEELDIIIQSQHDTALDLKNKYTESKDGLLSKAKKLDKDLVNYHSRLNEFDHLQIEMYDSLSDLSRQNISKLFDKKVSETESLCSDILRDASEKEGKLDPVELEKLLDDYISLRHKWHNYKECISKIDHHKVIGLE
;
A
#
# COMPACT_ATOMS: atom_id res chain seq x y z
N MET A 1 13.86 38.75 -1.49
CA MET A 1 14.01 37.40 -2.07
C MET A 1 12.61 36.82 -2.23
N GLN A 2 12.21 36.50 -3.46
CA GLN A 2 10.90 35.93 -3.79
C GLN A 2 10.87 34.43 -3.47
N PRO A 3 9.76 33.88 -2.94
CA PRO A 3 9.50 32.44 -3.01
C PRO A 3 8.70 32.11 -4.27
N ALA A 4 9.16 31.08 -4.98
CA ALA A 4 8.56 30.57 -6.21
C ALA A 4 7.24 29.82 -5.92
N LEU A 5 6.23 30.09 -6.76
CA LEU A 5 4.97 29.35 -6.82
C LEU A 5 5.17 28.00 -7.55
N PRO A 6 4.58 26.89 -7.07
CA PRO A 6 4.51 25.66 -7.86
C PRO A 6 3.44 25.77 -8.96
N GLN A 7 3.82 25.32 -10.16
CA GLN A 7 2.99 25.31 -11.36
C GLN A 7 1.84 24.30 -11.26
N LYS A 8 0.63 24.73 -11.68
CA LYS A 8 -0.54 23.87 -11.96
C LYS A 8 -0.24 22.91 -13.13
N PRO A 9 -0.66 21.65 -13.09
CA PRO A 9 -0.96 20.90 -14.30
C PRO A 9 -2.39 21.20 -14.77
N LEU A 10 -2.53 21.48 -16.07
CA LEU A 10 -3.79 21.56 -16.79
C LEU A 10 -4.54 20.21 -16.71
N HIS A 11 -5.84 20.29 -16.44
CA HIS A 11 -6.78 19.23 -16.78
C HIS A 11 -6.73 18.93 -18.28
N SER A 12 -6.55 17.65 -18.63
CA SER A 12 -7.20 17.08 -19.80
C SER A 12 -7.91 15.80 -19.37
N VAL A 13 -9.21 15.82 -19.61
CA VAL A 13 -10.16 14.73 -19.38
C VAL A 13 -9.92 13.69 -20.46
N GLN A 14 -9.67 12.44 -20.08
CA GLN A 14 -10.08 11.29 -20.87
C GLN A 14 -10.57 10.17 -19.97
N THR A 15 -11.87 9.93 -20.11
CA THR A 15 -12.64 8.79 -19.62
C THR A 15 -11.99 7.47 -19.97
N ASN A 16 -11.73 6.63 -18.96
CA ASN A 16 -11.83 5.19 -19.08
C ASN A 16 -11.94 4.56 -17.69
N GLN A 17 -13.18 4.35 -17.25
CA GLN A 17 -13.49 3.37 -16.23
C GLN A 17 -13.13 1.98 -16.76
N ARG A 18 -12.12 1.34 -16.16
CA ARG A 18 -12.02 -0.11 -16.07
C ARG A 18 -11.61 -0.49 -14.66
N GLN A 19 -12.56 -1.07 -13.92
CA GLN A 19 -12.29 -1.82 -12.71
C GLN A 19 -11.27 -2.93 -13.02
N PRO A 20 -10.25 -3.20 -12.18
CA PRO A 20 -9.53 -4.45 -12.25
C PRO A 20 -10.31 -5.52 -11.50
N THR A 21 -10.80 -6.50 -12.24
CA THR A 21 -11.36 -7.75 -11.74
C THR A 21 -10.30 -8.50 -10.94
N VAL A 22 -10.29 -8.34 -9.62
CA VAL A 22 -9.51 -9.17 -8.70
C VAL A 22 -10.25 -10.50 -8.52
N GLN A 23 -10.19 -11.38 -9.52
CA GLN A 23 -10.63 -12.76 -9.35
C GLN A 23 -9.77 -13.73 -10.17
N ARG A 24 -9.05 -14.58 -9.42
CA ARG A 24 -8.49 -15.88 -9.84
C ARG A 24 -7.43 -15.87 -10.95
N GLN A 25 -6.20 -15.53 -10.59
CA GLN A 25 -5.00 -16.00 -11.30
C GLN A 25 -3.93 -16.59 -10.36
N LEU A 26 -4.31 -17.04 -9.16
CA LEU A 26 -3.38 -17.70 -8.23
C LEU A 26 -3.11 -19.19 -8.52
N HIS A 27 -3.85 -19.82 -9.44
CA HIS A 27 -3.74 -21.26 -9.69
C HIS A 27 -3.02 -21.68 -10.98
N SER A 28 -2.57 -20.74 -11.83
CA SER A 28 -1.88 -21.10 -13.09
C SER A 28 -0.36 -20.90 -13.08
N GLU A 29 0.22 -20.33 -12.02
CA GLU A 29 1.67 -20.11 -11.95
C GLU A 29 2.43 -21.23 -11.23
N LEU A 30 1.76 -22.03 -10.39
CA LEU A 30 2.37 -23.21 -9.76
C LEU A 30 2.77 -24.29 -10.77
N SER A 31 2.15 -24.32 -11.96
CA SER A 31 2.40 -25.31 -13.02
C SER A 31 3.56 -24.92 -13.95
N LYS A 32 4.16 -23.75 -13.78
CA LYS A 32 5.24 -23.21 -14.64
C LYS A 32 6.58 -23.07 -13.93
N LEU A 33 6.71 -23.64 -12.72
CA LEU A 33 8.02 -23.89 -12.13
C LEU A 33 8.68 -25.05 -12.89
N ASN A 34 9.19 -24.74 -14.09
CA ASN A 34 10.30 -25.46 -14.66
C ASN A 34 11.46 -25.25 -13.68
N ILE A 35 11.65 -26.22 -12.78
CA ILE A 35 12.81 -26.30 -11.91
C ILE A 35 13.98 -26.64 -12.85
N THR A 36 14.51 -25.62 -13.52
CA THR A 36 15.85 -25.69 -14.08
C THR A 36 16.77 -26.07 -12.94
N HIS A 37 17.55 -27.15 -13.13
CA HIS A 37 18.57 -27.65 -12.23
C HIS A 37 19.65 -26.58 -11.99
N THR A 38 19.32 -25.56 -11.22
CA THR A 38 20.25 -24.59 -10.68
C THR A 38 20.62 -25.08 -9.30
N ASP A 39 21.91 -25.33 -9.12
CA ASP A 39 22.58 -25.72 -7.88
C ASP A 39 21.89 -25.13 -6.62
N HIS A 40 21.00 -25.93 -6.01
CA HIS A 40 20.14 -25.50 -4.91
C HIS A 40 20.87 -25.53 -3.55
N SER A 41 22.15 -25.92 -3.53
CA SER A 41 22.94 -26.11 -2.31
C SER A 41 23.15 -24.82 -1.50
N ASN A 42 23.03 -23.63 -2.10
CA ASN A 42 23.45 -22.35 -1.48
C ASN A 42 22.39 -21.23 -1.53
N ARG A 43 21.10 -21.58 -1.58
CA ARG A 43 20.02 -20.59 -1.45
C ARG A 43 19.82 -20.20 0.02
N THR A 44 20.32 -19.01 0.40
CA THR A 44 20.22 -18.45 1.77
C THR A 44 18.90 -17.75 2.06
N ASP A 45 18.00 -17.68 1.07
CA ASP A 45 16.66 -17.08 1.17
C ASP A 45 15.63 -18.00 1.83
N LEU A 46 15.95 -19.29 1.97
CA LEU A 46 15.08 -20.28 2.58
C LEU A 46 15.49 -20.57 4.03
N PRO A 47 14.52 -20.79 4.94
CA PRO A 47 14.80 -21.08 6.34
C PRO A 47 15.38 -22.50 6.55
N PHE A 48 15.46 -23.31 5.51
CA PHE A 48 16.02 -24.66 5.55
C PHE A 48 16.92 -24.94 4.35
N LYS A 49 17.88 -25.85 4.55
CA LYS A 49 18.81 -26.30 3.50
C LYS A 49 18.10 -27.26 2.55
N ILE A 50 18.13 -26.97 1.25
CA ILE A 50 17.64 -27.90 0.21
C ILE A 50 18.72 -28.95 -0.01
N ILE A 51 18.35 -30.22 0.18
CA ILE A 51 19.21 -31.36 -0.09
C ILE A 51 19.15 -31.68 -1.59
N SER A 52 20.30 -31.86 -2.25
CA SER A 52 20.34 -32.31 -3.64
C SER A 52 19.89 -33.77 -3.76
N PRO A 53 19.31 -34.19 -4.89
CA PRO A 53 19.00 -35.61 -5.13
C PRO A 53 20.23 -36.52 -5.00
N ASP A 54 21.41 -35.98 -5.28
CA ASP A 54 22.69 -36.67 -5.23
C ASP A 54 23.39 -36.58 -3.86
N HIS A 55 22.77 -35.97 -2.85
CA HIS A 55 23.43 -35.70 -1.57
C HIS A 55 23.88 -36.97 -0.84
N THR A 56 23.07 -38.03 -0.86
CA THR A 56 23.44 -39.32 -0.26
C THR A 56 24.61 -39.97 -0.98
N LEU A 57 24.70 -39.77 -2.29
CA LEU A 57 25.80 -40.22 -3.13
C LEU A 57 27.07 -39.41 -2.85
N GLU A 58 26.95 -38.11 -2.57
CA GLU A 58 28.06 -37.25 -2.11
C GLU A 58 28.54 -37.61 -0.70
N LEU A 59 27.64 -37.86 0.25
CA LEU A 59 27.98 -38.32 1.60
C LEU A 59 28.74 -39.65 1.54
N PHE A 60 28.24 -40.58 0.73
CA PHE A 60 28.89 -41.87 0.50
C PHE A 60 30.28 -41.70 -0.15
N LYS A 61 30.41 -40.84 -1.17
CA LYS A 61 31.69 -40.58 -1.86
C LYS A 61 32.72 -39.85 -1.00
N THR A 62 32.29 -38.89 -0.18
CA THR A 62 33.19 -38.15 0.72
C THR A 62 33.75 -39.06 1.81
N LYS A 63 32.95 -40.00 2.34
CA LYS A 63 33.41 -41.03 3.28
C LYS A 63 34.46 -41.97 2.66
N HIS A 64 34.32 -42.28 1.38
CA HIS A 64 35.22 -43.17 0.64
C HIS A 64 36.24 -42.46 -0.30
N LYS A 65 36.63 -41.21 0.01
CA LYS A 65 37.69 -40.38 -0.63
C LYS A 65 37.89 -40.61 -2.14
N ASP A 66 37.31 -39.73 -2.95
CA ASP A 66 37.59 -39.46 -4.38
C ASP A 66 37.94 -40.68 -5.27
N ASN A 67 36.89 -41.22 -5.91
CA ASN A 67 36.91 -42.04 -7.14
C ASN A 67 37.98 -43.16 -7.24
N LEU A 68 37.54 -44.43 -7.15
CA LEU A 68 37.61 -45.40 -8.26
C LEU A 68 37.16 -46.78 -7.75
N LEU A 69 35.89 -47.15 -8.06
CA LEU A 69 35.24 -48.44 -7.78
C LEU A 69 35.16 -48.78 -6.28
N LEU A 70 33.96 -48.99 -5.73
CA LEU A 70 33.83 -49.74 -4.47
C LEU A 70 34.60 -51.05 -4.66
N GLN A 71 35.77 -51.18 -4.04
CA GLN A 71 36.45 -52.46 -3.98
C GLN A 71 35.70 -53.27 -2.94
N VAL A 72 34.69 -53.99 -3.40
CA VAL A 72 33.98 -54.98 -2.59
C VAL A 72 35.01 -56.07 -2.26
N PRO A 73 35.46 -56.18 -0.99
CA PRO A 73 36.42 -57.21 -0.63
C PRO A 73 35.80 -58.57 -0.91
N LEU A 74 36.55 -59.49 -1.52
CA LEU A 74 36.09 -60.87 -1.69
C LEU A 74 36.19 -61.59 -0.33
N PRO A 75 35.20 -62.40 0.05
CA PRO A 75 35.32 -63.21 1.26
C PRO A 75 36.53 -64.14 1.19
N SER A 76 37.25 -64.30 2.30
CA SER A 76 38.45 -65.14 2.38
C SER A 76 38.22 -66.60 1.98
N TYR A 77 36.99 -67.09 2.08
CA TYR A 77 36.64 -68.46 1.72
C TYR A 77 36.48 -68.67 0.20
N PHE A 78 36.48 -67.62 -0.63
CA PHE A 78 36.34 -67.73 -2.09
C PHE A 78 37.48 -68.51 -2.73
N GLU A 79 38.67 -68.51 -2.11
CA GLU A 79 39.82 -69.32 -2.57
C GLU A 79 39.56 -70.83 -2.50
N TYR A 80 38.58 -71.26 -1.70
CA TYR A 80 38.23 -72.66 -1.48
C TYR A 80 36.95 -73.09 -2.21
N ILE A 81 36.31 -72.18 -2.97
CA ILE A 81 35.08 -72.45 -3.71
C ILE A 81 35.40 -72.74 -5.18
N SER A 82 34.67 -73.70 -5.78
CA SER A 82 34.80 -73.99 -7.22
C SER A 82 34.36 -72.81 -8.09
N ASN A 83 35.04 -72.58 -9.21
CA ASN A 83 34.69 -71.53 -10.19
C ASN A 83 33.22 -71.59 -10.67
N ALA A 84 32.62 -72.78 -10.71
CA ALA A 84 31.21 -72.95 -11.07
C ALA A 84 30.25 -72.31 -10.04
N LYS A 85 30.56 -72.45 -8.75
CA LYS A 85 29.77 -71.86 -7.65
C LYS A 85 30.00 -70.36 -7.50
N ILE A 86 31.21 -69.89 -7.79
CA ILE A 86 31.50 -68.45 -7.87
C ILE A 86 30.67 -67.82 -9.00
N LYS A 87 30.58 -68.49 -10.16
CA LYS A 87 29.76 -68.02 -11.27
C LYS A 87 28.27 -68.00 -10.92
N GLU A 88 27.76 -69.03 -10.26
CA GLU A 88 26.37 -69.08 -9.76
C GLU A 88 26.06 -67.97 -8.75
N PHE A 89 27.04 -67.57 -7.93
CA PHE A 89 26.91 -66.43 -7.03
C PHE A 89 26.87 -65.09 -7.79
N ILE A 90 27.76 -64.89 -8.76
CA ILE A 90 27.82 -63.66 -9.57
C ILE A 90 26.56 -63.48 -10.41
N ASP A 91 26.03 -64.58 -10.96
CA ASP A 91 24.82 -64.57 -11.79
C ASP A 91 23.52 -64.41 -10.95
N ASN A 92 23.62 -64.38 -9.62
CA ASN A 92 22.48 -64.21 -8.70
C ASN A 92 22.50 -62.82 -8.04
N ASP A 93 21.73 -61.90 -8.62
CA ASP A 93 21.62 -60.51 -8.17
C ASP A 93 21.19 -60.35 -6.70
N GLU A 94 20.35 -61.24 -6.18
CA GLU A 94 19.89 -61.17 -4.78
C GLU A 94 21.01 -61.49 -3.79
N LEU A 95 21.86 -62.46 -4.12
CA LEU A 95 23.01 -62.83 -3.27
C LEU A 95 24.11 -61.77 -3.32
N VAL A 96 24.38 -61.23 -4.50
CA VAL A 96 25.33 -60.13 -4.67
C VAL A 96 24.84 -58.88 -3.92
N SER A 97 23.56 -58.53 -4.07
CA SER A 97 22.95 -57.40 -3.35
C SER A 97 22.97 -57.63 -1.84
N GLY A 98 22.63 -58.82 -1.36
CA GLY A 98 22.68 -59.17 0.06
C GLY A 98 24.08 -59.06 0.64
N TYR A 99 25.11 -59.48 -0.11
CA TYR A 99 26.50 -59.40 0.32
C TYR A 99 27.00 -57.94 0.40
N VAL A 100 26.70 -57.13 -0.61
CA VAL A 100 27.03 -55.69 -0.61
C VAL A 100 26.30 -54.97 0.53
N ASN A 101 25.01 -55.26 0.73
CA ASN A 101 24.23 -54.68 1.82
C ASN A 101 24.80 -55.06 3.20
N MET A 102 25.26 -56.31 3.37
CA MET A 102 25.91 -56.74 4.60
C MET A 102 27.22 -55.97 4.85
N LEU A 103 28.05 -55.78 3.82
CA LEU A 103 29.35 -55.12 3.93
C LEU A 103 29.23 -53.64 4.29
N TYR A 104 28.26 -52.93 3.71
CA TYR A 104 28.08 -51.49 3.89
C TYR A 104 26.89 -51.13 4.79
N ASN A 105 26.38 -52.09 5.56
CA ASN A 105 25.18 -51.90 6.39
C ASN A 105 25.34 -50.76 7.40
N GLU A 106 26.52 -50.67 8.04
CA GLU A 106 26.83 -49.60 8.99
C GLU A 106 26.86 -48.24 8.29
N ASP A 107 27.49 -48.15 7.11
CA ASP A 107 27.55 -46.93 6.31
C ASP A 107 26.17 -46.44 5.87
N PHE A 108 25.30 -47.36 5.42
CA PHE A 108 23.92 -47.02 5.07
C PHE A 108 23.08 -46.62 6.28
N THR A 109 23.33 -47.23 7.43
CA THR A 109 22.65 -46.89 8.69
C THR A 109 23.02 -45.47 9.12
N GLU A 110 24.31 -45.13 9.08
CA GLU A 110 24.77 -43.77 9.41
C GLU A 110 24.21 -42.71 8.44
N ILE A 111 24.24 -42.96 7.12
CA ILE A 111 23.66 -42.02 6.13
C ILE A 111 22.17 -41.83 6.39
N LYS A 112 21.45 -42.89 6.78
CA LYS A 112 20.04 -42.82 7.13
C LYS A 112 19.81 -41.99 8.39
N GLU A 113 20.64 -42.15 9.41
CA GLU A 113 20.55 -41.34 10.64
C GLU A 113 20.81 -39.85 10.36
N GLU A 114 21.81 -39.53 9.52
CA GLU A 114 22.07 -38.14 9.10
C GLU A 114 20.88 -37.54 8.33
N LEU A 115 20.28 -38.31 7.42
CA LEU A 115 19.06 -37.91 6.71
C LEU A 115 17.89 -37.65 7.68
N ASP A 116 17.67 -38.55 8.63
CA ASP A 116 16.59 -38.44 9.61
C ASP A 116 16.76 -37.19 10.49
N ILE A 117 18.00 -36.85 10.86
CA ILE A 117 18.32 -35.60 11.58
C ILE A 117 17.95 -34.37 10.74
N ILE A 118 18.29 -34.36 9.44
CA ILE A 118 17.97 -33.23 8.57
C ILE A 118 16.45 -33.12 8.37
N ILE A 119 15.76 -34.24 8.16
CA ILE A 119 14.29 -34.29 8.02
C ILE A 119 13.63 -33.71 9.28
N GLN A 120 14.07 -34.15 10.45
CA GLN A 120 13.54 -33.66 11.73
C GLN A 120 13.79 -32.15 11.89
N SER A 121 14.99 -31.67 11.57
CA SER A 121 15.33 -30.25 11.62
C SER A 121 14.46 -29.41 10.68
N GLN A 122 14.19 -29.90 9.46
CA GLN A 122 13.30 -29.25 8.50
C GLN A 122 11.86 -29.19 9.01
N HIS A 123 11.36 -30.30 9.58
CA HIS A 123 10.03 -30.37 10.18
C HIS A 123 9.88 -29.37 11.31
N ASP A 124 10.85 -29.32 12.24
CA ASP A 124 10.80 -28.42 13.40
C ASP A 124 10.88 -26.95 12.98
N THR A 125 11.71 -26.63 11.99
CA THR A 125 11.82 -25.28 11.43
C THR A 125 10.51 -24.86 10.74
N ALA A 126 9.89 -25.75 9.98
CA ALA A 126 8.60 -25.49 9.34
C ALA A 126 7.49 -25.25 10.38
N LEU A 127 7.51 -26.01 11.48
CA LEU A 127 6.57 -25.87 12.58
C LEU A 127 6.77 -24.56 13.35
N ASP A 128 8.01 -24.18 13.67
CA ASP A 128 8.33 -22.88 14.28
C ASP A 128 7.88 -21.71 13.40
N LEU A 129 8.14 -21.80 12.09
CA LEU A 129 7.72 -20.79 11.13
C LEU A 129 6.19 -20.69 11.09
N LYS A 130 5.48 -21.81 10.97
CA LYS A 130 4.02 -21.84 11.04
C LYS A 130 3.52 -21.15 12.31
N ASN A 131 4.06 -21.52 13.48
CA ASN A 131 3.63 -20.96 14.76
C ASN A 131 3.89 -19.45 14.87
N LYS A 132 5.03 -18.97 14.37
CA LYS A 132 5.33 -17.53 14.26
C LYS A 132 4.32 -16.76 13.40
N TYR A 133 3.82 -17.39 12.33
CA TYR A 133 2.84 -16.77 11.44
C TYR A 133 1.41 -16.87 11.96
N THR A 134 1.00 -18.00 12.56
CA THR A 134 -0.43 -18.29 12.86
C THR A 134 -0.83 -18.19 14.33
N GLU A 135 0.03 -18.53 15.29
CA GLU A 135 -0.43 -18.84 16.65
C GLU A 135 -0.15 -17.77 17.71
N SER A 136 0.77 -16.85 17.46
CA SER A 136 1.03 -15.78 18.44
C SER A 136 -0.01 -14.66 18.34
N LYS A 137 -0.50 -14.17 19.49
CA LYS A 137 -1.24 -12.89 19.58
C LYS A 137 -0.44 -11.74 18.98
N ASP A 138 0.90 -11.86 18.96
CA ASP A 138 1.88 -10.98 18.31
C ASP A 138 2.46 -11.54 16.99
N GLY A 139 1.79 -12.54 16.39
CA GLY A 139 2.19 -13.16 15.13
C GLY A 139 2.19 -12.18 13.97
N LEU A 140 3.00 -12.47 12.94
CA LEU A 140 3.12 -11.57 11.79
C LEU A 140 1.76 -11.31 11.13
N LEU A 141 0.88 -12.32 11.07
CA LEU A 141 -0.44 -12.19 10.46
C LEU A 141 -1.38 -11.28 11.26
N SER A 142 -1.36 -11.36 12.60
CA SER A 142 -2.21 -10.49 13.43
C SER A 142 -1.74 -9.04 13.35
N LYS A 143 -0.42 -8.82 13.34
CA LYS A 143 0.21 -7.50 13.13
C LYS A 143 -0.13 -6.93 11.75
N ALA A 144 -0.03 -7.74 10.69
CA ALA A 144 -0.40 -7.32 9.34
C ALA A 144 -1.88 -6.90 9.25
N LYS A 145 -2.80 -7.70 9.83
CA LYS A 145 -4.23 -7.35 9.87
C LYS A 145 -4.51 -6.08 10.68
N LYS A 146 -3.80 -5.88 11.79
CA LYS A 146 -3.93 -4.65 12.60
C LYS A 146 -3.44 -3.43 11.83
N LEU A 147 -2.26 -3.53 11.21
CA LEU A 147 -1.71 -2.45 10.38
C LEU A 147 -2.63 -2.09 9.21
N ASP A 148 -3.20 -3.08 8.53
CA ASP A 148 -4.17 -2.86 7.46
C ASP A 148 -5.41 -2.10 7.96
N LYS A 149 -5.94 -2.49 9.13
CA LYS A 149 -7.05 -1.78 9.77
C LYS A 149 -6.68 -0.34 10.14
N ASP A 150 -5.50 -0.13 10.70
CA ASP A 150 -5.01 1.20 11.09
C ASP A 150 -4.82 2.08 9.84
N LEU A 151 -4.32 1.51 8.74
CA LEU A 151 -4.14 2.20 7.45
C LEU A 151 -5.48 2.66 6.86
N VAL A 152 -6.51 1.80 6.89
CA VAL A 152 -7.88 2.16 6.48
C VAL A 152 -8.43 3.31 7.33
N ASN A 153 -8.18 3.30 8.64
CA ASN A 153 -8.61 4.39 9.54
C ASN A 153 -7.89 5.70 9.20
N TYR A 154 -6.57 5.67 8.97
CA TYR A 154 -5.83 6.86 8.56
C TYR A 154 -6.29 7.42 7.22
N HIS A 155 -6.59 6.56 6.24
CA HIS A 155 -7.18 7.01 4.98
C HIS A 155 -8.55 7.69 5.17
N SER A 156 -9.40 7.14 6.04
CA SER A 156 -10.69 7.78 6.37
C SER A 156 -10.49 9.16 6.99
N ARG A 157 -9.57 9.29 7.96
CA ARG A 157 -9.26 10.56 8.61
C ARG A 157 -8.66 11.59 7.65
N LEU A 158 -7.84 11.14 6.71
CA LEU A 158 -7.27 12.03 5.70
C LEU A 158 -8.37 12.59 4.78
N ASN A 159 -9.32 11.75 4.36
CA ASN A 159 -10.46 12.21 3.58
C ASN A 159 -11.34 13.21 4.35
N GLU A 160 -11.56 12.98 5.65
CA GLU A 160 -12.26 13.93 6.52
C GLU A 160 -11.48 15.26 6.62
N PHE A 161 -10.16 15.20 6.77
CA PHE A 161 -9.31 16.38 6.81
C PHE A 161 -9.38 17.18 5.50
N ASP A 162 -9.27 16.51 4.35
CA ASP A 162 -9.38 17.15 3.03
C ASP A 162 -10.74 17.85 2.87
N HIS A 163 -11.81 17.20 3.34
CA HIS A 163 -13.15 17.80 3.30
C HIS A 163 -13.25 19.05 4.19
N LEU A 164 -12.75 18.97 5.43
CA LEU A 164 -12.70 20.11 6.35
C LEU A 164 -11.83 21.26 5.81
N GLN A 165 -10.74 20.93 5.11
CA GLN A 165 -9.88 21.94 4.48
C GLN A 165 -10.63 22.68 3.37
N ILE A 166 -11.41 21.96 2.56
CA ILE A 166 -12.29 22.56 1.55
C ILE A 166 -13.31 23.49 2.22
N GLU A 167 -14.03 23.02 3.25
CA GLU A 167 -15.03 23.82 3.96
C GLU A 167 -14.43 25.08 4.59
N MET A 168 -13.23 24.98 5.16
CA MET A 168 -12.49 26.12 5.69
C MET A 168 -12.16 27.12 4.58
N TYR A 169 -11.65 26.67 3.43
CA TYR A 169 -11.35 27.57 2.32
C TYR A 169 -12.60 28.22 1.73
N ASP A 170 -13.72 27.49 1.63
CA ASP A 170 -15.00 28.03 1.18
C ASP A 170 -15.47 29.12 2.15
N SER A 171 -15.42 28.85 3.46
CA SER A 171 -15.79 29.82 4.51
C SER A 171 -14.87 31.06 4.51
N LEU A 172 -13.57 30.86 4.32
CA LEU A 172 -12.62 31.97 4.18
C LEU A 172 -12.79 32.72 2.86
N SER A 173 -13.26 32.06 1.81
CA SER A 173 -13.54 32.70 0.53
C SER A 173 -14.68 33.71 0.65
N ASP A 174 -15.71 33.43 1.45
CA ASP A 174 -16.80 34.37 1.75
C ASP A 174 -16.28 35.62 2.48
N LEU A 175 -15.28 35.44 3.34
CA LEU A 175 -14.56 36.52 4.02
C LEU A 175 -13.47 37.15 3.16
N SER A 176 -13.26 36.67 1.93
CA SER A 176 -12.26 37.26 1.04
C SER A 176 -12.65 38.69 0.70
N ARG A 177 -11.63 39.52 0.56
CA ARG A 177 -11.77 40.92 0.14
C ARG A 177 -12.66 41.06 -1.10
N GLN A 178 -12.51 40.18 -2.07
CA GLN A 178 -13.27 40.23 -3.32
C GLN A 178 -14.76 39.97 -3.07
N ASN A 179 -15.09 38.97 -2.25
CA ASN A 179 -16.48 38.64 -1.96
C ASN A 179 -17.14 39.67 -1.04
N ILE A 180 -16.41 40.18 -0.03
CA ILE A 180 -16.90 41.28 0.81
C ILE A 180 -17.11 42.55 -0.03
N SER A 181 -16.18 42.92 -0.91
CA SER A 181 -16.33 44.09 -1.79
C SER A 181 -17.56 43.95 -2.70
N LYS A 182 -17.73 42.79 -3.36
CA LYS A 182 -18.94 42.49 -4.16
C LYS A 182 -20.24 42.59 -3.35
N LEU A 183 -20.23 42.14 -2.09
CA LEU A 183 -21.41 42.21 -1.22
C LEU A 183 -21.77 43.67 -0.90
N PHE A 184 -20.79 44.51 -0.61
CA PHE A 184 -21.05 45.94 -0.40
C PHE A 184 -21.41 46.67 -1.70
N ASP A 185 -20.81 46.32 -2.84
CA ASP A 185 -21.20 46.87 -4.15
C ASP A 185 -22.66 46.55 -4.49
N LYS A 186 -23.11 45.33 -4.18
CA LYS A 186 -24.52 44.93 -4.32
C LYS A 186 -25.42 45.79 -3.43
N LYS A 187 -25.06 45.97 -2.15
CA LYS A 187 -25.82 46.83 -1.22
C LYS A 187 -25.88 48.29 -1.68
N VAL A 188 -24.77 48.83 -2.21
CA VAL A 188 -24.73 50.19 -2.78
C VAL A 188 -25.72 50.31 -3.93
N SER A 189 -25.72 49.33 -4.83
CA SER A 189 -26.62 49.31 -6.00
C SER A 189 -28.09 49.20 -5.58
N GLU A 190 -28.40 48.34 -4.61
CA GLU A 190 -29.75 48.20 -4.04
C GLU A 190 -30.22 49.48 -3.35
N THR A 191 -29.35 50.11 -2.56
CA THR A 191 -29.69 51.37 -1.85
C THR A 191 -29.88 52.52 -2.83
N GLU A 192 -29.09 52.57 -3.93
CA GLU A 192 -29.26 53.56 -4.99
C GLU A 192 -30.59 53.37 -5.75
N SER A 193 -30.97 52.11 -6.02
CA SER A 193 -32.28 51.80 -6.59
C SER A 193 -33.40 52.28 -5.67
N LEU A 194 -33.33 51.95 -4.38
CA LEU A 194 -34.33 52.39 -3.40
C LEU A 194 -34.44 53.92 -3.32
N CYS A 195 -33.31 54.63 -3.32
CA CYS A 195 -33.29 56.10 -3.40
C CYS A 195 -33.99 56.62 -4.66
N SER A 196 -33.73 55.99 -5.80
CA SER A 196 -34.35 56.37 -7.07
C SER A 196 -35.85 56.08 -7.08
N ASP A 197 -36.25 54.95 -6.50
CA ASP A 197 -37.64 54.52 -6.40
C ASP A 197 -38.44 55.49 -5.52
N ILE A 198 -37.96 55.86 -4.32
CA ILE A 198 -38.68 56.81 -3.46
C ILE A 198 -38.82 58.21 -4.09
N LEU A 199 -37.83 58.65 -4.86
CA LEU A 199 -37.89 59.93 -5.56
C LEU A 199 -38.85 59.87 -6.75
N ARG A 200 -38.84 58.75 -7.48
CA ARG A 200 -39.78 58.51 -8.59
C ARG A 200 -41.21 58.48 -8.06
N ASP A 201 -41.47 57.70 -7.02
CA ASP A 201 -42.80 57.55 -6.40
C ASP A 201 -43.33 58.90 -5.88
N ALA A 202 -42.45 59.75 -5.34
CA ALA A 202 -42.81 61.11 -4.95
C ALA A 202 -43.12 62.03 -6.15
N SER A 203 -42.40 61.85 -7.27
CA SER A 203 -42.58 62.66 -8.48
C SER A 203 -43.82 62.30 -9.30
N GLU A 204 -44.26 61.04 -9.25
CA GLU A 204 -45.42 60.52 -9.96
C GLU A 204 -46.73 60.75 -9.21
N LYS A 205 -46.67 61.21 -7.96
CA LYS A 205 -47.84 61.47 -7.12
C LYS A 205 -48.60 62.70 -7.65
N GLU A 206 -49.87 62.51 -8.04
CA GLU A 206 -50.73 63.60 -8.53
C GLU A 206 -51.06 64.58 -7.39
N GLY A 207 -50.49 65.79 -7.46
CA GLY A 207 -50.72 66.88 -6.50
C GLY A 207 -49.43 67.37 -5.82
N LYS A 208 -49.51 68.46 -5.06
CA LYS A 208 -48.41 68.86 -4.18
C LYS A 208 -48.38 67.92 -2.99
N LEU A 209 -47.21 67.36 -2.66
CA LEU A 209 -47.02 66.62 -1.42
C LEU A 209 -47.44 67.49 -0.22
N ASP A 210 -48.19 66.88 0.70
CA ASP A 210 -48.52 67.50 1.97
C ASP A 210 -47.23 67.68 2.82
N PRO A 211 -47.11 68.71 3.68
CA PRO A 211 -45.89 68.97 4.43
C PRO A 211 -45.39 67.78 5.26
N VAL A 212 -46.32 66.98 5.81
CA VAL A 212 -45.98 65.77 6.58
C VAL A 212 -45.40 64.67 5.68
N GLU A 213 -45.91 64.54 4.45
CA GLU A 213 -45.41 63.56 3.49
C GLU A 213 -44.05 63.97 2.92
N LEU A 214 -43.83 65.28 2.75
CA LEU A 214 -42.55 65.85 2.33
C LEU A 214 -41.47 65.65 3.39
N GLU A 215 -41.79 65.88 4.66
CA GLU A 215 -40.87 65.67 5.79
C GLU A 215 -40.47 64.20 5.88
N LYS A 216 -41.44 63.28 5.76
CA LYS A 216 -41.17 61.84 5.74
C LYS A 216 -40.30 61.41 4.55
N LEU A 217 -40.56 61.93 3.35
CA LEU A 217 -39.74 61.64 2.16
C LEU A 217 -38.30 62.11 2.36
N LEU A 218 -38.11 63.30 2.92
CA LEU A 218 -36.78 63.84 3.22
C LEU A 218 -36.04 62.97 4.23
N ASP A 219 -36.71 62.55 5.31
CA ASP A 219 -36.12 61.66 6.31
C ASP A 219 -35.73 60.30 5.73
N ASP A 220 -36.61 59.68 4.94
CA ASP A 220 -36.36 58.41 4.27
C ASP A 220 -35.20 58.52 3.27
N TYR A 221 -35.15 59.60 2.49
CA TYR A 221 -34.07 59.88 1.56
C TYR A 221 -32.73 60.12 2.25
N ILE A 222 -32.70 60.95 3.30
CA ILE A 222 -31.49 61.23 4.08
C ILE A 222 -30.97 59.94 4.70
N SER A 223 -31.84 59.11 5.27
CA SER A 223 -31.49 57.82 5.87
C SER A 223 -30.88 56.85 4.84
N LEU A 224 -31.52 56.71 3.67
CA LEU A 224 -31.00 55.86 2.59
C LEU A 224 -29.68 56.39 2.02
N ARG A 225 -29.55 57.70 1.83
CA ARG A 225 -28.33 58.32 1.33
C ARG A 225 -27.17 58.18 2.31
N HIS A 226 -27.43 58.31 3.61
CA HIS A 226 -26.44 58.05 4.65
C HIS A 226 -25.94 56.60 4.62
N LYS A 227 -26.85 55.63 4.46
CA LYS A 227 -26.48 54.20 4.30
C LYS A 227 -25.64 53.97 3.04
N TRP A 228 -26.01 54.59 1.93
CA TRP A 228 -25.25 54.52 0.68
C TRP A 228 -23.82 55.03 0.84
N HIS A 229 -23.64 56.20 1.47
CA HIS A 229 -22.31 56.77 1.73
C HIS A 229 -21.47 55.88 2.64
N ASN A 230 -22.07 55.31 3.69
CA ASN A 230 -21.39 54.37 4.57
C ASN A 230 -20.90 53.13 3.81
N TYR A 231 -21.72 52.53 2.94
CA TYR A 231 -21.32 51.37 2.15
C TYR A 231 -20.21 51.70 1.13
N LYS A 232 -20.27 52.88 0.49
CA LYS A 232 -19.20 53.37 -0.38
C LYS A 232 -17.89 53.60 0.37
N GLU A 233 -17.95 54.13 1.58
CA GLU A 233 -16.78 54.29 2.43
C GLU A 233 -16.17 52.94 2.82
N CYS A 234 -17.00 51.95 3.15
CA CYS A 234 -16.56 50.57 3.40
C CYS A 234 -15.83 49.98 2.20
N ILE A 235 -16.37 50.07 0.98
CA ILE A 235 -15.72 49.59 -0.24
C ILE A 235 -14.38 50.30 -0.46
N SER A 236 -14.36 51.63 -0.32
CA SER A 236 -13.15 52.43 -0.48
C SER A 236 -12.05 52.01 0.52
N LYS A 237 -12.40 51.79 1.78
CA LYS A 237 -11.47 51.31 2.82
C LYS A 237 -10.92 49.91 2.52
N ILE A 238 -11.79 49.01 2.06
CA ILE A 238 -11.42 47.65 1.65
C ILE A 238 -10.47 47.72 0.44
N ASP A 239 -10.73 48.62 -0.51
CA ASP A 239 -9.94 48.73 -1.73
C ASP A 239 -8.56 49.39 -1.54
N HIS A 240 -8.49 50.38 -0.65
CA HIS A 240 -7.28 51.18 -0.42
C HIS A 240 -6.36 50.60 0.67
N HIS A 241 -6.54 49.34 1.10
CA HIS A 241 -5.66 48.65 2.07
C HIS A 241 -5.48 49.37 3.42
N LYS A 242 -6.40 50.23 3.86
CA LYS A 242 -6.33 50.78 5.23
C LYS A 242 -6.87 49.76 6.24
N VAL A 243 -6.13 48.68 6.44
CA VAL A 243 -6.17 47.95 7.71
C VAL A 243 -5.33 48.77 8.68
N ILE A 244 -5.99 49.62 9.46
CA ILE A 244 -5.34 50.34 10.56
C ILE A 244 -5.01 49.28 11.62
N GLY A 245 -3.73 49.02 11.87
CA GLY A 245 -3.27 48.07 12.91
C GLY A 245 -2.20 47.04 12.51
N LEU A 246 -1.58 47.17 11.33
CA LEU A 246 -0.32 46.47 10.99
C LEU A 246 0.73 47.51 10.59
N GLU A 247 1.08 48.34 11.57
CA GLU A 247 2.39 49.00 11.66
C GLU A 247 3.20 48.31 12.76
#